data_AF-A0A2U1DMW0-F1
#
_entry.id   AF-A0A2U1DMW0-F1
#
_cell.length_a   1.000
_cell.length_b   1.000
_cell.length_c   1.000
_cell.angle_alpha   90.00
_cell.angle_beta   90.00
_cell.angle_gamma   90.00
#
_symmetry.space_group_name_H-M   'P 1'
#
loop_
_entity.id
_entity.type
_entity.pdbx_description
1 polymer ?
#
loop_
_entity_poly.entity_id
_entity_poly.type
_entity_poly.pdbx_seq_one_letter_code
_entity_poly.pdbx_strand_id
1 'polypeptide(L)'
;MLLTQTERLTMNNRPKNPKYARNKNVLVIGGSGSGKTRFFVKPNLMQMHSSYVVTDPKGTLVLECGKMLERNGYEIKILNTINFKKSMRYNPFAYLKSEKDILKLVQTIIANTKGEGEKSTEDFWVKAEKLYYTALIGYIWYEAPKEEQNFTTLLAMIDASEVREEDENFKNAVDYMFEALEKEKPNHFAVKQYKKYKLAAGVIELRRTLNHYFSEICTS
;
A
#
# COMPACT_ATOMS: atom_id res chain seq x y z
N MET A 1 -17.54 22.74 3.89
CA MET A 1 -18.29 21.48 3.96
C MET A 1 -19.69 21.74 4.51
N LEU A 2 -20.72 21.12 3.92
CA LEU A 2 -22.11 21.24 4.38
C LEU A 2 -22.38 20.18 5.47
N LEU A 3 -22.98 20.61 6.59
CA LEU A 3 -23.46 19.70 7.64
C LEU A 3 -24.98 19.60 7.61
N THR A 4 -25.66 20.74 7.53
CA THR A 4 -27.12 20.85 7.48
C THR A 4 -27.51 21.98 6.49
N GLN A 5 -28.78 22.37 6.48
CA GLN A 5 -29.25 23.53 5.74
C GLN A 5 -28.65 24.85 6.25
N THR A 6 -28.44 24.97 7.56
CA THR A 6 -28.04 26.21 8.25
C THR A 6 -26.58 26.19 8.71
N GLU A 7 -26.01 25.01 8.98
CA GLU A 7 -24.65 24.86 9.49
C GLU A 7 -23.65 24.40 8.43
N ARG A 8 -22.49 25.08 8.40
CA ARG A 8 -21.35 24.77 7.51
C ARG A 8 -20.03 24.87 8.26
N LEU A 9 -19.07 24.02 7.87
CA LEU A 9 -17.69 24.12 8.35
C LEU A 9 -16.80 24.86 7.35
N THR A 10 -16.01 25.80 7.87
CA THR A 10 -14.95 26.47 7.11
C THR A 10 -13.85 25.48 6.74
N MET A 11 -13.48 25.47 5.46
CA MET A 11 -12.36 24.65 4.98
C MET A 11 -11.01 25.35 5.15
N ASN A 12 -11.01 26.62 5.57
CA ASN A 12 -9.78 27.34 5.86
C ASN A 12 -9.12 26.76 7.12
N ASN A 13 -7.84 26.41 7.02
CA ASN A 13 -7.04 25.92 8.15
C ASN A 13 -6.67 27.03 9.15
N ARG A 14 -6.77 28.30 8.75
CA ARG A 14 -6.44 29.48 9.56
C ARG A 14 -7.58 30.50 9.48
N PRO A 15 -8.72 30.26 10.16
CA PRO A 15 -9.80 31.24 10.19
C PRO A 15 -9.34 32.53 10.89
N LYS A 16 -9.87 33.68 10.45
CA LYS A 16 -9.52 35.01 11.02
C LYS A 16 -9.73 35.09 12.53
N ASN A 17 -10.74 34.39 13.05
CA ASN A 17 -10.95 34.25 14.48
C ASN A 17 -10.65 32.80 14.90
N PRO A 18 -9.56 32.55 15.65
CA PRO A 18 -9.15 31.21 16.08
C PRO A 18 -10.23 30.43 16.85
N LYS A 19 -11.16 31.12 17.53
CA LYS A 19 -12.26 30.45 18.27
C LYS A 19 -13.17 29.60 17.38
N TYR A 20 -13.17 29.87 16.07
CA TYR A 20 -13.94 29.13 15.06
C TYR A 20 -13.13 28.03 14.36
N ALA A 21 -11.88 27.80 14.75
CA ALA A 21 -11.14 26.64 14.30
C ALA A 21 -11.82 25.37 14.86
N ARG A 22 -12.41 24.57 13.97
CA ARG A 22 -13.09 23.31 14.31
C ARG A 22 -12.38 22.13 13.67
N ASN A 23 -12.53 20.96 14.30
CA ASN A 23 -12.16 19.69 13.68
C ASN A 23 -13.00 19.49 12.40
N LYS A 24 -12.36 19.04 11.32
CA LYS A 24 -12.99 18.83 10.02
C LYS A 24 -13.43 17.38 9.80
N ASN A 25 -13.08 16.48 10.72
CA ASN A 25 -13.52 15.09 10.69
C ASN A 25 -14.97 15.01 11.15
N VAL A 26 -15.78 14.28 10.40
CA VAL A 26 -17.21 14.05 10.71
C VAL A 26 -17.49 12.57 10.65
N LEU A 27 -18.15 12.06 11.70
CA LEU A 27 -18.67 10.71 11.78
C LEU A 27 -20.18 10.75 11.52
N VAL A 28 -20.63 10.03 10.49
CA VAL A 28 -22.05 9.92 10.15
C VAL A 28 -22.52 8.50 10.40
N ILE A 29 -23.39 8.32 11.39
CA ILE A 29 -23.94 7.01 11.78
C ILE A 29 -25.38 6.92 11.27
N GLY A 30 -25.72 5.78 10.69
CA GLY A 30 -27.08 5.48 10.28
C GLY A 30 -27.21 4.06 9.76
N GLY A 31 -28.38 3.45 9.91
CA GLY A 31 -28.67 2.10 9.44
C GLY A 31 -28.59 1.95 7.91
N SER A 32 -28.75 0.72 7.41
CA SER A 32 -28.95 0.50 5.98
C SER A 32 -30.21 1.24 5.50
N GLY A 33 -30.18 1.79 4.29
CA GLY A 33 -31.31 2.55 3.73
C GLY A 33 -31.53 3.96 4.30
N SER A 34 -30.80 4.37 5.36
CA SER A 34 -30.99 5.69 5.99
C SER A 34 -30.58 6.90 5.13
N GLY A 35 -30.13 6.66 3.89
CA GLY A 35 -29.81 7.72 2.94
C GLY A 35 -28.47 8.44 3.17
N LYS A 36 -27.52 7.88 3.95
CA LYS A 36 -26.17 8.48 4.17
C LYS A 36 -25.52 8.99 2.88
N THR A 37 -25.53 8.16 1.83
CA THR A 37 -24.97 8.51 0.53
C THR A 37 -25.74 9.66 -0.13
N ARG A 38 -27.07 9.59 -0.13
CA ARG A 38 -27.95 10.57 -0.79
C ARG A 38 -27.94 11.93 -0.09
N PHE A 39 -27.97 11.96 1.23
CA PHE A 39 -28.17 13.17 2.02
C PHE A 39 -26.89 13.78 2.57
N PHE A 40 -25.79 13.01 2.69
CA PHE A 40 -24.53 13.52 3.21
C PHE A 40 -23.40 13.50 2.18
N VAL A 41 -23.12 12.34 1.57
CA VAL A 41 -21.98 12.18 0.65
C VAL A 41 -22.19 12.97 -0.64
N LYS A 42 -23.29 12.72 -1.36
CA LYS A 42 -23.57 13.39 -2.65
C LYS A 42 -23.61 14.90 -2.53
N PRO A 43 -24.34 15.52 -1.57
CA PRO A 43 -24.34 16.98 -1.45
C PRO A 43 -22.96 17.58 -1.19
N ASN A 44 -22.11 16.89 -0.43
CA ASN A 44 -20.73 17.36 -0.19
C ASN A 44 -19.81 17.20 -1.41
N LEU A 45 -20.00 16.18 -2.24
CA LEU A 45 -19.31 16.08 -3.54
C LEU A 45 -19.78 17.17 -4.51
N MET A 46 -21.09 17.45 -4.53
CA MET A 46 -21.71 18.48 -5.36
C MET A 46 -21.29 19.90 -4.98
N GLN A 47 -20.68 20.12 -3.80
CA GLN A 47 -20.07 21.42 -3.48
C GLN A 47 -18.84 21.73 -4.33
N MET A 48 -18.15 20.71 -4.86
CA MET A 48 -17.01 20.86 -5.76
C MET A 48 -15.95 21.85 -5.26
N HIS A 49 -15.68 21.86 -3.95
CA HIS A 49 -14.84 22.88 -3.32
C HIS A 49 -13.37 22.49 -3.15
N SER A 50 -13.01 21.23 -3.43
CA SER A 50 -11.65 20.69 -3.21
C SER A 50 -11.47 19.37 -3.94
N SER A 51 -10.25 18.83 -3.96
CA SER A 51 -10.01 17.44 -4.35
C SER A 51 -10.75 16.47 -3.41
N TYR A 52 -11.22 15.35 -3.96
CA TYR A 52 -11.94 14.31 -3.22
C TYR A 52 -11.26 12.96 -3.41
N VAL A 53 -11.19 12.19 -2.32
CA VAL A 53 -10.89 10.75 -2.34
C VAL A 53 -12.09 10.06 -1.74
N VAL A 54 -12.72 9.16 -2.51
CA VAL A 54 -14.01 8.57 -2.18
C VAL A 54 -13.90 7.06 -2.26
N THR A 55 -14.25 6.38 -1.17
CA THR A 55 -14.50 4.95 -1.19
C THR A 55 -15.93 4.72 -1.70
N ASP A 56 -16.06 4.03 -2.83
CA ASP A 56 -17.36 3.76 -3.46
C ASP A 56 -17.59 2.24 -3.63
N PRO A 57 -17.93 1.53 -2.53
CA PRO A 57 -18.10 0.07 -2.57
C PRO A 57 -19.17 -0.40 -3.56
N LYS A 58 -20.15 0.45 -3.89
CA LYS A 58 -21.24 0.12 -4.83
C LYS A 58 -20.96 0.59 -6.26
N GLY A 59 -19.94 1.40 -6.48
CA GLY A 59 -19.61 1.97 -7.80
C GLY A 59 -20.66 2.95 -8.33
N THR A 60 -21.58 3.44 -7.51
CA THR A 60 -22.68 4.30 -7.97
C THR A 60 -22.31 5.78 -7.97
N LEU A 61 -21.40 6.22 -7.10
CA LEU A 61 -21.09 7.64 -6.92
C LEU A 61 -20.46 8.26 -8.17
N VAL A 62 -19.54 7.53 -8.82
CA VAL A 62 -18.93 8.02 -10.06
C VAL A 62 -19.94 8.10 -11.21
N LEU A 63 -20.90 7.17 -11.27
CA LEU A 63 -21.95 7.18 -12.29
C LEU A 63 -22.92 8.35 -12.09
N GLU A 64 -23.23 8.65 -10.83
CA GLU A 64 -24.23 9.66 -10.46
C GLU A 64 -23.66 11.08 -10.38
N CYS A 65 -22.40 11.23 -9.96
CA CYS A 65 -21.76 12.55 -9.75
C CYS A 65 -20.58 12.81 -10.70
N GLY A 66 -20.00 11.79 -11.33
CA GLY A 66 -18.77 11.92 -12.11
C GLY A 66 -18.90 12.88 -13.28
N LYS A 67 -19.99 12.81 -14.06
CA LYS A 67 -20.20 13.71 -15.20
C LYS A 67 -20.32 15.18 -14.77
N MET A 68 -20.87 15.44 -13.58
CA MET A 68 -20.91 16.79 -13.01
C MET A 68 -19.51 17.27 -12.61
N LEU A 69 -18.72 16.41 -11.96
CA LEU A 69 -17.34 16.73 -11.57
C LEU A 69 -16.47 17.01 -12.80
N GLU A 70 -16.50 16.13 -13.80
CA GLU A 70 -15.74 16.27 -15.06
C GLU A 70 -16.06 17.60 -15.77
N ARG A 71 -17.35 17.94 -15.87
CA ARG A 71 -17.81 19.22 -16.46
C ARG A 71 -17.32 20.45 -15.71
N ASN A 72 -16.95 20.31 -14.44
CA ASN A 72 -16.40 21.39 -13.61
C ASN A 72 -14.87 21.30 -13.48
N GLY A 73 -14.20 20.61 -14.41
CA GLY A 73 -12.74 20.59 -14.51
C GLY A 73 -12.04 19.61 -13.57
N TYR A 74 -12.77 18.68 -12.95
CA TYR A 74 -12.14 17.64 -12.14
C TYR A 74 -11.54 16.55 -13.02
N GLU A 75 -10.28 16.20 -12.75
CA GLU A 75 -9.69 14.97 -13.26
C GLU A 75 -10.12 13.80 -12.37
N ILE A 76 -10.87 12.87 -12.96
CA ILE A 76 -11.40 11.70 -12.23
C ILE A 76 -10.44 10.53 -12.41
N LYS A 77 -9.90 10.02 -11.30
CA LYS A 77 -9.11 8.79 -11.27
C LYS A 77 -9.87 7.68 -10.53
N ILE A 78 -9.89 6.49 -11.12
CA ILE A 78 -10.62 5.33 -10.57
C ILE A 78 -9.66 4.17 -10.33
N LEU A 79 -9.55 3.76 -9.07
CA LEU A 79 -8.94 2.48 -8.69
C LEU A 79 -10.05 1.48 -8.37
N ASN A 80 -10.28 0.54 -9.28
CA ASN A 80 -11.22 -0.56 -9.09
C ASN A 80 -10.43 -1.84 -8.79
N THR A 81 -10.61 -2.37 -7.57
CA THR A 81 -9.95 -3.59 -7.07
C THR A 81 -10.73 -4.87 -7.36
N ILE A 82 -11.96 -4.77 -7.90
CA ILE A 82 -12.79 -5.92 -8.27
C ILE A 82 -12.67 -6.19 -9.78
N ASN A 83 -12.83 -5.15 -10.60
CA ASN A 83 -12.73 -5.25 -12.05
C ASN A 83 -11.59 -4.37 -12.57
N PHE A 84 -10.42 -4.98 -12.73
CA PHE A 84 -9.22 -4.31 -13.23
C PHE A 84 -9.36 -3.77 -14.66
N LYS A 85 -10.29 -4.28 -15.48
CA LYS A 85 -10.58 -3.72 -16.82
C LYS A 85 -11.24 -2.34 -16.74
N LYS A 86 -11.89 -2.03 -15.62
CA LYS A 86 -12.51 -0.72 -15.33
C LYS A 86 -11.69 0.11 -14.33
N SER A 87 -10.41 -0.23 -14.16
CA SER A 87 -9.50 0.42 -13.24
C SER A 87 -8.43 1.16 -14.03
N MET A 88 -8.02 2.33 -13.56
CA MET A 88 -6.83 3.02 -14.07
C MET A 88 -5.52 2.37 -13.61
N ARG A 89 -5.64 1.30 -12.80
CA ARG A 89 -4.55 0.55 -12.18
C ARG A 89 -3.71 1.42 -11.25
N TYR A 90 -2.86 0.78 -10.48
CA TYR A 90 -1.97 1.45 -9.55
C TYR A 90 -0.69 0.65 -9.43
N ASN A 91 0.44 1.32 -9.61
CA ASN A 91 1.76 0.76 -9.37
C ASN A 91 2.48 1.62 -8.31
N PRO A 92 2.70 1.13 -7.08
CA PRO A 92 3.30 1.94 -6.03
C PRO A 92 4.76 2.31 -6.33
N PHE A 93 5.48 1.53 -7.13
CA PHE A 93 6.86 1.83 -7.53
C PHE A 93 6.97 3.16 -8.29
N ALA A 94 5.93 3.53 -9.06
CA ALA A 94 5.89 4.81 -9.77
C ALA A 94 5.87 6.03 -8.83
N TYR A 95 5.58 5.83 -7.54
CA TYR A 95 5.48 6.88 -6.52
C TYR A 95 6.65 6.87 -5.52
N LEU A 96 7.58 5.92 -5.64
CA LEU A 96 8.76 5.85 -4.80
C LEU A 96 9.77 6.94 -5.23
N LYS A 97 10.15 7.80 -4.28
CA LYS A 97 11.12 8.88 -4.51
C LYS A 97 12.33 8.81 -3.58
N SER A 98 12.27 7.95 -2.56
CA SER A 98 13.27 7.85 -1.52
C SER A 98 13.23 6.49 -0.83
N GLU A 99 14.31 6.13 -0.15
CA GLU A 99 14.36 4.96 0.74
C GLU A 99 13.25 4.99 1.81
N LYS A 100 12.87 6.20 2.27
CA LYS A 100 11.77 6.38 3.22
C LYS A 100 10.44 5.92 2.63
N ASP A 101 10.22 6.11 1.34
CA ASP A 101 8.99 5.66 0.68
C ASP A 101 8.97 4.15 0.49
N ILE A 102 10.13 3.51 0.26
CA ILE A 102 10.27 2.05 0.26
C ILE A 102 9.83 1.51 1.63
N LEU A 103 10.34 2.08 2.71
CA LEU A 103 9.99 1.66 4.07
C LEU A 103 8.49 1.83 4.37
N LYS A 104 7.85 2.90 3.88
CA LYS A 104 6.40 3.09 4.00
C LYS A 104 5.62 2.04 3.20
N LEU A 105 6.08 1.71 1.99
CA LEU A 105 5.43 0.70 1.15
C LEU A 105 5.51 -0.68 1.83
N VAL A 106 6.70 -1.06 2.31
CA VAL A 106 6.90 -2.31 3.06
C VAL A 106 6.01 -2.37 4.29
N GLN A 107 5.97 -1.30 5.09
CA GLN A 107 5.09 -1.23 6.26
C GLN A 107 3.62 -1.38 5.87
N THR A 108 3.21 -0.76 4.76
CA THR A 108 1.85 -0.86 4.25
C THR A 108 1.51 -2.30 3.85
N ILE A 109 2.42 -3.01 3.18
CA ILE A 109 2.23 -4.42 2.80
C ILE A 109 2.04 -5.26 4.06
N ILE A 110 3.02 -5.24 4.98
CA ILE A 110 3.00 -6.06 6.20
C ILE A 110 1.75 -5.77 7.06
N ALA A 111 1.37 -4.50 7.21
CA ALA A 111 0.21 -4.14 8.02
C ALA A 111 -1.13 -4.64 7.43
N ASN A 112 -1.18 -4.91 6.12
CA ASN A 112 -2.40 -5.38 5.44
C ASN A 112 -2.37 -6.89 5.10
N THR A 113 -1.28 -7.60 5.42
CA THR A 113 -1.17 -9.05 5.26
C THR A 113 -1.18 -9.82 6.59
N LYS A 114 -1.10 -9.12 7.73
CA LYS A 114 -1.30 -9.73 9.05
C LYS A 114 -2.78 -10.06 9.29
N GLY A 115 -3.07 -11.28 9.72
CA GLY A 115 -4.42 -11.67 10.15
C GLY A 115 -4.87 -10.90 11.40
N GLU A 116 -6.18 -10.66 11.54
CA GLU A 116 -6.73 -10.06 12.76
C GLU A 116 -6.60 -11.05 13.94
N GLY A 117 -5.70 -10.79 14.88
CA GLY A 117 -5.72 -11.45 16.20
C GLY A 117 -4.44 -12.13 16.68
N GLU A 118 -3.40 -12.26 15.84
CA GLU A 118 -2.12 -12.84 16.28
C GLU A 118 -1.33 -11.80 17.08
N LYS A 119 -1.18 -12.04 18.39
CA LYS A 119 -0.39 -11.18 19.27
C LYS A 119 0.77 -11.97 19.84
N SER A 120 1.95 -11.38 19.70
CA SER A 120 3.11 -11.46 20.62
C SER A 120 4.26 -12.43 20.34
N THR A 121 4.19 -13.35 19.38
CA THR A 121 5.38 -14.11 18.89
C THR A 121 5.95 -13.53 17.58
N GLU A 122 5.36 -12.43 17.09
CA GLU A 122 5.52 -11.91 15.73
C GLU A 122 6.71 -10.96 15.51
N ASP A 123 7.28 -10.35 16.55
CA ASP A 123 8.18 -9.19 16.38
C ASP A 123 9.48 -9.52 15.64
N PHE A 124 10.02 -10.72 15.84
CA PHE A 124 11.21 -11.19 15.14
C PHE A 124 10.93 -11.48 13.66
N TRP A 125 9.84 -12.21 13.37
CA TRP A 125 9.42 -12.57 12.02
C TRP A 125 9.09 -11.33 11.19
N VAL A 126 8.37 -10.38 11.78
CA VAL A 126 8.03 -9.08 11.19
C VAL A 126 9.28 -8.27 10.88
N LYS A 127 10.31 -8.36 11.72
CA LYS A 127 11.58 -7.65 11.49
C LYS A 127 12.34 -8.25 10.30
N ALA A 128 12.39 -9.58 10.19
CA ALA A 128 13.05 -10.24 9.08
C ALA A 128 12.28 -10.04 7.76
N GLU A 129 10.96 -10.20 7.77
CA GLU A 129 10.08 -9.93 6.63
C GLU A 129 10.24 -8.48 6.15
N LYS A 130 10.25 -7.52 7.08
CA LYS A 130 10.50 -6.11 6.76
C LYS A 130 11.86 -5.90 6.10
N LEU A 131 12.93 -6.50 6.64
CA LEU A 131 14.27 -6.37 6.05
C LEU A 131 14.31 -6.97 4.63
N TYR A 132 13.67 -8.13 4.46
CA TYR A 132 13.62 -8.84 3.19
C TYR A 132 12.83 -8.08 2.12
N TYR A 133 11.60 -7.66 2.39
CA TYR A 133 10.82 -6.83 1.44
C TYR A 133 11.50 -5.49 1.16
N THR A 134 12.15 -4.88 2.16
CA THR A 134 12.91 -3.64 1.93
C THR A 134 14.08 -3.90 0.97
N ALA A 135 14.76 -5.04 1.10
CA ALA A 135 15.82 -5.43 0.18
C ALA A 135 15.29 -5.67 -1.23
N LEU A 136 14.24 -6.48 -1.40
CA LEU A 136 13.67 -6.80 -2.72
C LEU A 136 13.12 -5.56 -3.43
N ILE A 137 12.27 -4.77 -2.76
CA ILE A 137 11.70 -3.55 -3.33
C ILE A 137 12.81 -2.53 -3.62
N GLY A 138 13.83 -2.45 -2.75
CA GLY A 138 15.02 -1.65 -3.01
C GLY A 138 15.78 -2.10 -4.25
N TYR A 139 16.00 -3.41 -4.42
CA TYR A 139 16.64 -3.97 -5.61
C TYR A 139 15.86 -3.60 -6.87
N ILE A 140 14.55 -3.89 -6.88
CA ILE A 140 13.68 -3.59 -8.03
C ILE A 140 13.70 -2.09 -8.37
N TRP A 141 13.57 -1.23 -7.36
CA TRP A 141 13.48 0.21 -7.61
C TRP A 141 14.79 0.83 -8.15
N TYR A 142 15.94 0.39 -7.64
CA TYR A 142 17.25 0.91 -8.03
C TYR A 142 17.86 0.26 -9.28
N GLU A 143 17.67 -1.05 -9.45
CA GLU A 143 18.42 -1.85 -10.44
C GLU A 143 17.54 -2.40 -11.57
N ALA A 144 16.24 -2.64 -11.34
CA ALA A 144 15.38 -3.18 -12.40
C ALA A 144 14.95 -2.09 -13.41
N PRO A 145 14.79 -2.46 -14.70
CA PRO A 145 14.20 -1.59 -15.72
C PRO A 145 12.82 -1.07 -15.30
N LYS A 146 12.42 0.12 -15.78
CA LYS A 146 11.21 0.83 -15.33
C LYS A 146 9.92 0.00 -15.50
N GLU A 147 9.86 -0.79 -16.56
CA GLU A 147 8.79 -1.72 -16.90
C GLU A 147 8.67 -2.88 -15.90
N GLU A 148 9.78 -3.28 -15.29
CA GLU A 148 9.86 -4.34 -14.27
C GLU A 148 9.71 -3.80 -12.84
N GLN A 149 9.62 -2.48 -12.65
CA GLN A 149 9.37 -1.88 -11.34
C GLN A 149 7.91 -2.04 -10.94
N ASN A 150 7.49 -3.26 -10.60
CA ASN A 150 6.10 -3.60 -10.31
C ASN A 150 5.99 -4.80 -9.36
N PHE A 151 4.76 -5.11 -8.93
CA PHE A 151 4.52 -6.22 -8.00
C PHE A 151 4.68 -7.61 -8.62
N THR A 152 4.54 -7.76 -9.93
CA THR A 152 4.79 -9.04 -10.60
C THR A 152 6.25 -9.45 -10.43
N THR A 153 7.19 -8.52 -10.61
CA THR A 153 8.61 -8.76 -10.36
C THR A 153 8.89 -9.05 -8.88
N LEU A 154 8.24 -8.31 -7.96
CA LEU A 154 8.39 -8.59 -6.53
C LEU A 154 7.96 -10.02 -6.17
N LEU A 155 6.80 -10.46 -6.68
CA LEU A 155 6.30 -11.82 -6.46
C LEU A 155 7.25 -12.85 -7.08
N ALA A 156 7.70 -12.64 -8.31
CA ALA A 156 8.66 -13.54 -8.95
C ALA A 156 9.97 -13.68 -8.17
N MET A 157 10.47 -12.60 -7.56
CA MET A 157 11.66 -12.66 -6.68
C MET A 157 11.38 -13.43 -5.38
N ILE A 158 10.18 -13.29 -4.81
CA ILE A 158 9.77 -14.05 -3.62
C ILE A 158 9.70 -15.54 -3.98
N ASP A 159 9.06 -15.91 -5.08
CA ASP A 159 8.94 -17.29 -5.56
C ASP A 159 10.31 -17.90 -5.86
N ALA A 160 11.22 -17.12 -6.45
CA ALA A 160 12.59 -17.54 -6.75
C ALA A 160 13.50 -17.62 -5.50
N SER A 161 13.01 -17.26 -4.32
CA SER A 161 13.75 -17.33 -3.06
C SER A 161 13.59 -18.68 -2.36
N GLU A 162 13.79 -19.74 -3.14
CA GLU A 162 13.74 -21.12 -2.67
C GLU A 162 14.73 -21.41 -1.53
N VAL A 163 14.36 -22.41 -0.74
CA VAL A 163 15.07 -22.80 0.47
C VAL A 163 15.15 -24.31 0.48
N ARG A 164 16.36 -24.84 0.69
CA ARG A 164 16.60 -26.26 0.87
C ARG A 164 17.12 -26.48 2.27
N GLU A 165 16.39 -27.26 3.06
CA GLU A 165 16.73 -27.53 4.47
C GLU A 165 17.95 -28.45 4.61
N GLU A 166 18.24 -29.25 3.58
CA GLU A 166 19.31 -30.26 3.58
C GLU A 166 20.68 -29.73 3.14
N ASP A 167 20.74 -28.49 2.64
CA ASP A 167 21.97 -27.86 2.15
C ASP A 167 22.06 -26.41 2.64
N GLU A 168 22.75 -26.21 3.77
CA GLU A 168 22.97 -24.89 4.36
C GLU A 168 23.76 -23.94 3.43
N ASN A 169 24.50 -24.48 2.46
CA ASN A 169 25.26 -23.71 1.48
C ASN A 169 24.46 -23.43 0.20
N PHE A 170 23.22 -23.91 0.11
CA PHE A 170 22.36 -23.66 -1.04
C PHE A 170 22.08 -22.16 -1.20
N LYS A 171 22.34 -21.66 -2.40
CA LYS A 171 22.01 -20.30 -2.83
C LYS A 171 20.91 -20.35 -3.87
N ASN A 172 19.85 -19.59 -3.64
CA ASN A 172 18.80 -19.42 -4.63
C ASN A 172 19.12 -18.31 -5.63
N ALA A 173 18.24 -18.09 -6.61
CA ALA A 173 18.47 -17.07 -7.64
C ALA A 173 18.65 -15.67 -7.02
N VAL A 174 17.86 -15.34 -5.99
CA VAL A 174 17.93 -14.04 -5.31
C VAL A 174 19.25 -13.88 -4.55
N ASP A 175 19.78 -14.94 -3.93
CA ASP A 175 21.12 -14.93 -3.32
C ASP A 175 22.19 -14.51 -4.32
N TYR A 176 22.22 -15.17 -5.49
CA TYR A 176 23.17 -14.83 -6.53
C TYR A 176 22.99 -13.40 -7.06
N MET A 177 21.75 -12.92 -7.19
CA MET A 177 21.48 -11.53 -7.60
C MET A 177 22.05 -10.51 -6.61
N PHE A 178 21.87 -10.73 -5.30
CA PHE A 178 22.39 -9.82 -4.28
C PHE A 178 23.91 -9.91 -4.14
N GLU A 179 24.51 -11.10 -4.33
CA GLU A 179 25.97 -11.26 -4.34
C GLU A 179 26.62 -10.56 -5.54
N ALA A 180 26.02 -10.66 -6.73
CA ALA A 180 26.48 -9.95 -7.91
C ALA A 180 26.42 -8.44 -7.68
N LEU A 181 25.28 -7.94 -7.19
CA LEU A 181 25.10 -6.52 -6.88
C LEU A 181 26.06 -6.04 -5.79
N GLU A 182 26.37 -6.87 -4.79
CA GLU A 182 27.32 -6.54 -3.74
C GLU A 182 28.74 -6.40 -4.27
N LYS A 183 29.18 -7.29 -5.17
CA LYS A 183 30.51 -7.23 -5.77
C LYS A 183 30.73 -5.92 -6.52
N GLU A 184 29.70 -5.41 -7.19
CA GLU A 184 29.77 -4.15 -7.93
C GLU A 184 29.54 -2.92 -7.03
N LYS A 185 28.55 -3.00 -6.13
CA LYS A 185 28.05 -1.88 -5.31
C LYS A 185 27.90 -2.31 -3.85
N PRO A 186 29.00 -2.48 -3.09
CA PRO A 186 28.97 -3.03 -1.73
C PRO A 186 28.19 -2.16 -0.73
N ASN A 187 28.07 -0.86 -1.02
CA ASN A 187 27.35 0.11 -0.19
C ASN A 187 25.89 0.34 -0.60
N HIS A 188 25.37 -0.42 -1.57
CA HIS A 188 24.01 -0.28 -2.08
C HIS A 188 22.95 -0.49 -0.99
N PHE A 189 21.87 0.30 -1.02
CA PHE A 189 20.80 0.24 -0.03
C PHE A 189 20.20 -1.17 0.08
N ALA A 190 19.83 -1.77 -1.05
CA ALA A 190 19.22 -3.09 -1.09
C ALA A 190 20.15 -4.17 -0.52
N VAL A 191 21.44 -4.14 -0.86
CA VAL A 191 22.46 -5.08 -0.36
C VAL A 191 22.59 -4.99 1.16
N LYS A 192 22.64 -3.78 1.71
CA LYS A 192 22.71 -3.57 3.16
C LYS A 192 21.51 -4.16 3.89
N GLN A 193 20.29 -4.04 3.33
CA GLN A 193 19.10 -4.64 3.93
C GLN A 193 19.11 -6.17 3.80
N TYR A 194 19.55 -6.69 2.65
CA TYR A 194 19.63 -8.13 2.41
C TYR A 194 20.63 -8.83 3.35
N LYS A 195 21.80 -8.23 3.56
CA LYS A 195 22.77 -8.72 4.56
C LYS A 195 22.19 -8.74 5.97
N LYS A 196 21.52 -7.66 6.37
CA LYS A 196 20.84 -7.59 7.68
C LYS A 196 19.76 -8.66 7.79
N TYR A 197 19.01 -8.91 6.72
CA TYR A 197 18.05 -10.00 6.65
C TYR A 197 18.74 -11.36 6.84
N LYS A 198 19.80 -11.67 6.09
CA LYS A 198 20.53 -12.95 6.23
C LYS A 198 21.14 -13.16 7.62
N LEU A 199 21.64 -12.09 8.24
CA LEU A 199 22.13 -12.12 9.63
C LEU A 199 21.00 -12.33 10.64
N ALA A 200 19.83 -11.72 10.40
CA ALA A 200 18.67 -11.90 11.25
C ALA A 200 18.00 -13.26 11.05
N ALA A 201 17.98 -13.79 9.83
CA ALA A 201 17.33 -15.05 9.45
C ALA A 201 18.18 -16.30 9.71
N GLY A 202 19.22 -16.21 10.56
CA GLY A 202 20.09 -17.33 10.96
C GLY A 202 19.40 -18.45 11.76
N VAL A 203 18.08 -18.58 11.67
CA VAL A 203 17.33 -19.75 12.14
C VAL A 203 16.41 -20.17 10.98
N ILE A 204 16.67 -21.38 10.48
CA ILE A 204 16.07 -22.10 9.34
C ILE A 204 14.52 -22.02 9.28
N GLU A 205 13.88 -21.70 10.39
CA GLU A 205 12.44 -21.63 10.62
C GLU A 205 11.73 -20.41 9.95
N LEU A 206 12.45 -19.36 9.55
CA LEU A 206 11.90 -18.14 8.90
C LEU A 206 11.40 -18.34 7.47
N ARG A 207 12.00 -19.31 6.82
CA ARG A 207 11.78 -19.63 5.41
C ARG A 207 10.55 -20.52 5.21
N ARG A 208 10.19 -21.30 6.24
CA ARG A 208 9.10 -22.27 6.25
C ARG A 208 7.71 -21.62 6.21
N THR A 209 7.54 -20.46 6.83
CA THR A 209 6.21 -19.85 7.02
C THR A 209 5.82 -18.87 5.91
N LEU A 210 6.76 -18.15 5.28
CA LEU A 210 6.45 -17.23 4.18
C LEU A 210 5.87 -17.95 2.95
N ASN A 211 6.40 -19.13 2.60
CA ASN A 211 5.83 -19.96 1.53
C ASN A 211 4.45 -20.55 1.91
N HIS A 212 4.24 -20.93 3.18
CA HIS A 212 2.95 -21.45 3.64
C HIS A 212 1.84 -20.39 3.58
N TYR A 213 2.08 -19.17 4.11
CA TYR A 213 1.08 -18.10 4.13
C TYR A 213 0.72 -17.59 2.72
N PHE A 214 1.67 -17.51 1.79
CA PHE A 214 1.36 -17.07 0.41
C PHE A 214 0.57 -18.11 -0.38
N SER A 215 0.80 -19.41 -0.15
CA SER A 215 0.06 -20.47 -0.82
C SER A 215 -1.43 -20.50 -0.43
N GLU A 216 -1.77 -20.25 0.83
CA GLU A 216 -3.16 -20.29 1.31
C GLU A 216 -4.00 -19.08 0.86
N ILE A 217 -3.38 -17.90 0.72
CA ILE A 217 -4.05 -16.65 0.34
C ILE A 217 -4.32 -16.56 -1.17
N CYS A 218 -3.57 -17.28 -2.00
CA CYS A 218 -3.75 -17.26 -3.46
C CYS A 218 -4.68 -18.36 -4.01
N THR A 219 -5.07 -19.34 -3.19
CA THR A 219 -6.00 -20.42 -3.56
C THR A 219 -7.41 -20.26 -2.96
N SER A 220 -7.70 -19.12 -2.32
CA SER A 220 -9.04 -18.76 -1.82
C SER A 220 -9.59 -17.49 -2.47
#